data_AF-N9N4U2-F1
#
_entry.id   AF-N9N4U2-F1
#
_cell.length_a   1.000
_cell.length_b   1.000
_cell.length_c   1.000
_cell.angle_alpha   90.00
_cell.angle_beta   90.00
_cell.angle_gamma   90.00
#
_symmetry.space_group_name_H-M   'P 1'
#
loop_
_entity.id
_entity.type
_entity.pdbx_description
1 polymer ?
#
loop_
_entity_poly.entity_id
_entity_poly.type
_entity_poly.pdbx_seq_one_letter_code
_entity_poly.pdbx_strand_id
1 'polypeptide(L)'
;TASSSLVGLDAGNYELTTNGQVTANISKKQITGSITAQDKVYDGTTSAIVNGSLNGLITGDQVNLNAQGQFADKNAGASKNVNVSGNLSGTDAGNYDLAANTSAQANISKKQITGSITAQDKVYDGTTNAIVNGSLNGLITGDQVNLNAQGQFADKNAASNKNVNVSGNLSGTDAGNYELSTSGQVTANISKKQITGVLTAQDKVYDGTTSAIVNGSLNASDVITGDQVSVGTTGQFVDKNAGQ
;
A
#
# COMPACT_ATOMS: atom_id res chain seq x y z
N THR A 1 -3.47 -63.24 -20.80
CA THR A 1 -2.93 -64.58 -21.12
C THR A 1 -3.55 -65.03 -22.42
N ALA A 2 -2.76 -65.60 -23.33
CA ALA A 2 -3.29 -66.23 -24.53
C ALA A 2 -3.52 -67.72 -24.22
N SER A 3 -4.67 -68.25 -24.62
CA SER A 3 -4.92 -69.69 -24.62
C SER A 3 -5.41 -70.09 -26.00
N SER A 4 -5.11 -71.31 -26.40
CA SER A 4 -5.43 -71.83 -27.72
C SER A 4 -5.84 -73.30 -27.59
N SER A 5 -6.85 -73.69 -28.36
CA SER A 5 -7.36 -75.06 -28.40
C SER A 5 -7.84 -75.38 -29.81
N LEU A 6 -7.56 -76.59 -30.30
CA LEU A 6 -8.19 -77.10 -31.52
C LEU A 6 -9.65 -77.48 -31.24
N VAL A 7 -10.55 -77.19 -32.18
CA VAL A 7 -11.98 -77.52 -32.11
C VAL A 7 -12.46 -78.13 -33.43
N GLY A 8 -13.43 -79.06 -33.38
CA GLY A 8 -13.99 -79.77 -34.55
C GLY A 8 -13.92 -81.30 -34.45
N LEU A 9 -14.65 -82.01 -35.31
CA LEU A 9 -14.73 -83.49 -35.31
C LEU A 9 -13.38 -84.15 -35.54
N ASP A 10 -12.52 -83.52 -36.35
CA ASP A 10 -11.20 -84.04 -36.68
C ASP A 10 -10.07 -83.40 -35.85
N ALA A 11 -10.39 -82.60 -34.82
CA ALA A 11 -9.38 -81.89 -34.01
C ALA A 11 -8.37 -82.84 -33.34
N GLY A 12 -8.78 -84.07 -33.02
CA GLY A 12 -7.91 -85.11 -32.47
C GLY A 12 -6.86 -85.67 -33.45
N ASN A 13 -6.98 -85.37 -34.75
CA ASN A 13 -6.02 -85.79 -35.78
C ASN A 13 -4.81 -84.84 -35.90
N TYR A 14 -4.79 -83.74 -35.16
CA TYR A 14 -3.77 -82.69 -35.29
C TYR A 14 -3.13 -82.34 -33.94
N GLU A 15 -1.83 -82.03 -33.96
CA GLU A 15 -1.09 -81.48 -32.83
C GLU A 15 -0.91 -79.97 -33.02
N LEU A 16 -1.38 -79.16 -32.08
CA LEU A 16 -1.19 -77.70 -32.12
C LEU A 16 0.08 -77.33 -31.35
N THR A 17 1.14 -77.02 -32.09
CA THR A 17 2.31 -76.34 -31.53
C THR A 17 2.11 -74.84 -31.64
N THR A 18 2.22 -74.11 -30.52
CA THR A 18 2.21 -72.64 -30.53
C THR A 18 3.60 -72.08 -30.28
N ASN A 19 3.77 -70.83 -30.69
CA ASN A 19 4.93 -69.99 -30.47
C ASN A 19 5.11 -69.55 -28.99
N GLY A 20 4.37 -70.14 -28.05
CA GLY A 20 4.55 -69.92 -26.61
C GLY A 20 3.97 -68.58 -26.12
N GLN A 21 4.81 -67.74 -25.51
CA GLN A 21 4.40 -66.47 -24.91
C GLN A 21 4.18 -65.40 -25.99
N VAL A 22 3.00 -64.75 -25.95
CA VAL A 22 2.72 -63.56 -26.74
C VAL A 22 2.77 -62.34 -25.81
N THR A 23 3.52 -61.32 -26.21
CA THR A 23 3.53 -60.02 -25.54
C THR A 23 2.63 -59.05 -26.28
N ALA A 24 1.81 -58.30 -25.55
CA ALA A 24 1.05 -57.18 -26.07
C ALA A 24 1.27 -55.96 -25.17
N ASN A 25 1.31 -54.77 -25.76
CA ASN A 25 1.43 -53.53 -25.01
C ASN A 25 0.05 -52.93 -24.76
N ILE A 26 -0.16 -52.39 -23.56
CA ILE A 26 -1.32 -51.55 -23.24
C ILE A 26 -0.80 -50.12 -23.17
N SER A 27 -1.26 -49.27 -24.09
CA SER A 27 -0.94 -47.85 -24.06
C SER A 27 -1.76 -47.16 -22.97
N LYS A 28 -1.16 -46.14 -22.34
CA LYS A 28 -1.89 -45.27 -21.42
C LYS A 28 -3.00 -44.52 -22.12
N LYS A 29 -4.07 -44.21 -21.38
CA LYS A 29 -5.17 -43.41 -21.88
C LYS A 29 -4.83 -41.92 -21.77
N GLN A 30 -4.97 -41.19 -22.86
CA GLN A 30 -4.87 -39.73 -22.84
C GLN A 30 -6.09 -39.11 -22.14
N ILE A 31 -5.84 -38.16 -21.24
CA ILE A 31 -6.84 -37.32 -20.55
C ILE A 31 -6.40 -35.86 -20.58
N THR A 32 -7.36 -34.96 -20.37
CA THR A 32 -7.08 -33.52 -20.30
C THR A 32 -7.21 -32.98 -18.90
N GLY A 33 -6.40 -31.97 -18.58
CA GLY A 33 -6.48 -31.19 -17.36
C GLY A 33 -6.72 -29.72 -17.66
N SER A 34 -7.49 -29.05 -16.80
CA SER A 34 -7.67 -27.60 -16.84
C SER A 34 -7.29 -27.01 -15.49
N ILE A 35 -6.28 -26.13 -15.48
CA ILE A 35 -5.76 -25.47 -14.29
C ILE A 35 -6.08 -23.97 -14.37
N THR A 36 -6.73 -23.45 -13.34
CA THR A 36 -7.01 -22.02 -13.17
C THR A 36 -6.21 -21.45 -12.00
N ALA A 37 -5.95 -20.14 -12.03
CA ALA A 37 -5.30 -19.41 -10.95
C ALA A 37 -6.30 -18.48 -10.28
N GLN A 38 -6.17 -18.29 -8.97
CA GLN A 38 -6.99 -17.37 -8.20
C GLN A 38 -6.30 -16.03 -8.06
N ASP A 39 -7.12 -14.97 -8.05
CA ASP A 39 -6.67 -13.63 -7.70
C ASP A 39 -6.14 -13.60 -6.26
N LYS A 40 -5.16 -12.74 -5.99
CA LYS A 40 -4.60 -12.54 -4.66
C LYS A 40 -4.38 -11.06 -4.34
N VAL A 41 -4.27 -10.76 -3.05
CA VAL A 41 -3.71 -9.49 -2.60
C VAL A 41 -2.19 -9.63 -2.54
N TYR A 42 -1.48 -8.56 -2.86
CA TYR A 42 -0.03 -8.49 -2.77
C TYR A 42 0.47 -8.95 -1.38
N ASP A 43 1.34 -9.97 -1.39
CA ASP A 43 1.92 -10.61 -0.22
C ASP A 43 3.45 -10.74 -0.31
N GLY A 44 4.07 -10.08 -1.30
CA GLY A 44 5.51 -10.10 -1.51
C GLY A 44 6.05 -11.38 -2.19
N THR A 45 5.18 -12.32 -2.61
CA THR A 45 5.60 -13.61 -3.20
C THR A 45 5.04 -13.82 -4.60
N THR A 46 5.69 -14.69 -5.37
CA THR A 46 5.21 -15.15 -6.69
C THR A 46 4.25 -16.35 -6.59
N SER A 47 4.05 -16.93 -5.41
CA SER A 47 3.18 -18.11 -5.25
C SER A 47 1.74 -17.81 -5.65
N ALA A 48 1.15 -18.68 -6.48
CA ALA A 48 -0.24 -18.60 -6.87
C ALA A 48 -1.05 -19.73 -6.23
N ILE A 49 -2.30 -19.45 -5.88
CA ILE A 49 -3.27 -20.47 -5.51
C ILE A 49 -3.94 -20.92 -6.80
N VAL A 50 -3.90 -22.23 -7.08
CA VAL A 50 -4.45 -22.81 -8.30
C VAL A 50 -5.49 -23.88 -7.99
N ASN A 51 -6.45 -24.04 -8.89
CA ASN A 51 -7.41 -25.13 -8.88
C ASN A 51 -7.29 -25.91 -10.19
N GLY A 52 -7.58 -27.20 -10.15
CA GLY A 52 -7.48 -28.08 -11.30
C GLY A 52 -8.68 -29.01 -11.45
N SER A 53 -8.99 -29.38 -12.68
CA SER A 53 -9.96 -30.45 -12.99
C SER A 53 -9.40 -31.40 -14.05
N LEU A 54 -9.88 -32.65 -14.04
CA LEU A 54 -9.54 -33.69 -15.01
C LEU A 54 -10.77 -34.06 -15.84
N ASN A 55 -10.57 -34.39 -17.12
CA ASN A 55 -11.60 -34.89 -18.02
C ASN A 55 -11.13 -36.15 -18.74
N GLY A 56 -12.03 -37.13 -18.86
CA GLY A 56 -11.78 -38.38 -19.59
C GLY A 56 -11.31 -39.55 -18.72
N LEU A 57 -11.45 -39.43 -17.39
CA LEU A 57 -11.25 -40.54 -16.45
C LEU A 57 -12.31 -41.63 -16.67
N ILE A 58 -11.91 -42.88 -16.49
CA ILE A 58 -12.80 -44.03 -16.47
C ILE A 58 -13.48 -44.10 -15.10
N THR A 59 -14.79 -44.36 -15.10
CA THR A 59 -15.56 -44.48 -13.86
C THR A 59 -15.00 -45.59 -12.96
N GLY A 60 -14.67 -45.24 -11.73
CA GLY A 60 -14.11 -46.15 -10.72
C GLY A 60 -12.61 -45.94 -10.48
N ASP A 61 -11.91 -45.31 -11.41
CA ASP A 61 -10.47 -45.04 -11.27
C ASP A 61 -10.21 -43.92 -10.25
N GLN A 62 -9.21 -44.11 -9.40
CA GLN A 62 -8.77 -43.12 -8.42
C GLN A 62 -7.57 -42.34 -8.97
N VAL A 63 -7.87 -41.16 -9.52
CA VAL A 63 -6.88 -40.23 -10.09
C VAL A 63 -7.17 -38.80 -9.63
N ASN A 64 -6.16 -38.15 -9.06
CA ASN A 64 -6.19 -36.76 -8.61
C ASN A 64 -5.18 -35.92 -9.38
N LEU A 65 -5.48 -34.63 -9.53
CA LEU A 65 -4.57 -33.63 -10.12
C LEU A 65 -3.91 -32.79 -9.03
N ASN A 66 -2.59 -32.89 -8.91
CA ASN A 66 -1.79 -32.01 -8.06
C ASN A 66 -1.30 -30.84 -8.90
N ALA A 67 -2.02 -29.72 -8.84
CA ALA A 67 -1.69 -28.49 -9.55
C ALA A 67 -0.78 -27.57 -8.71
N GLN A 68 0.14 -26.88 -9.37
CA GLN A 68 0.97 -25.83 -8.79
C GLN A 68 1.02 -24.62 -9.73
N GLY A 69 1.24 -23.43 -9.18
CA GLY A 69 1.34 -22.22 -9.99
C GLY A 69 2.21 -21.12 -9.38
N GLN A 70 2.80 -20.30 -10.25
CA GLN A 70 3.57 -19.12 -9.87
C GLN A 70 3.31 -17.97 -10.85
N PHE A 71 3.08 -16.76 -10.32
CA PHE A 71 3.10 -15.53 -11.08
C PHE A 71 4.50 -15.24 -11.63
N ALA A 72 4.58 -14.57 -12.78
CA ALA A 72 5.86 -14.18 -13.39
C ALA A 72 6.69 -13.23 -12.49
N ASP A 73 6.01 -12.39 -11.69
CA ASP A 73 6.62 -11.51 -10.70
C ASP A 73 5.61 -11.24 -9.57
N LYS A 74 6.11 -10.73 -8.43
CA LYS A 74 5.30 -10.48 -7.23
C LYS A 74 4.39 -9.25 -7.31
N ASN A 75 4.57 -8.36 -8.28
CA ASN A 75 4.00 -7.01 -8.24
C ASN A 75 2.50 -6.99 -8.58
N ALA A 76 1.79 -6.04 -7.97
CA ALA A 76 0.38 -5.79 -8.24
C ALA A 76 0.12 -5.51 -9.73
N GLY A 77 -0.99 -6.02 -10.25
CA GLY A 77 -1.37 -5.90 -11.65
C GLY A 77 -2.58 -6.76 -12.00
N ALA A 78 -3.27 -6.38 -13.08
CA ALA A 78 -4.39 -7.13 -13.61
C ALA A 78 -3.94 -8.15 -14.66
N SER A 79 -4.70 -9.23 -14.83
CA SER A 79 -4.51 -10.25 -15.87
C SER A 79 -3.07 -10.76 -15.98
N LYS A 80 -2.38 -10.93 -14.85
CA LYS A 80 -1.00 -11.39 -14.82
C LYS A 80 -0.94 -12.86 -15.23
N ASN A 81 0.09 -13.20 -16.00
CA ASN A 81 0.36 -14.58 -16.35
C ASN A 81 0.80 -15.39 -15.11
N VAL A 82 0.20 -16.56 -14.96
CA VAL A 82 0.57 -17.57 -13.96
C VAL A 82 1.04 -18.79 -14.70
N ASN A 83 2.31 -19.15 -14.52
CA ASN A 83 2.85 -20.41 -15.02
C ASN A 83 2.30 -21.53 -14.15
N VAL A 84 1.62 -22.50 -14.74
CA VAL A 84 0.98 -23.60 -14.02
C VAL A 84 1.49 -24.95 -14.51
N SER A 85 1.48 -25.92 -13.62
CA SER A 85 1.80 -27.31 -13.94
C SER A 85 0.93 -28.24 -13.11
N GLY A 86 0.73 -29.45 -13.60
CA GLY A 86 -0.08 -30.45 -12.92
C GLY A 86 0.51 -31.84 -13.11
N ASN A 87 0.45 -32.64 -12.04
CA ASN A 87 0.84 -34.04 -12.08
C ASN A 87 -0.30 -34.92 -11.56
N LEU A 88 -0.45 -36.11 -12.14
CA LEU A 88 -1.42 -37.08 -11.66
C LEU A 88 -0.91 -37.80 -10.41
N SER A 89 -1.82 -38.14 -9.51
CA SER A 89 -1.58 -39.00 -8.35
C SER A 89 -2.80 -39.88 -8.07
N GLY A 90 -2.65 -40.89 -7.22
CA GLY A 90 -3.69 -41.91 -6.97
C GLY A 90 -3.27 -43.28 -7.50
N THR A 91 -4.03 -44.32 -7.15
CA THR A 91 -3.69 -45.71 -7.46
C THR A 91 -3.71 -46.01 -8.95
N ASP A 92 -4.55 -45.31 -9.71
CA ASP A 92 -4.74 -45.55 -11.14
C ASP A 92 -4.03 -44.53 -12.04
N ALA A 93 -3.31 -43.56 -11.45
CA ALA A 93 -2.65 -42.46 -12.18
C ALA A 93 -1.65 -42.95 -13.23
N GLY A 94 -1.00 -44.09 -13.01
CA GLY A 94 -0.07 -44.70 -13.96
C GLY A 94 -0.70 -45.14 -15.28
N ASN A 95 -2.02 -45.29 -15.33
CA ASN A 95 -2.77 -45.70 -16.52
C ASN A 95 -3.04 -44.54 -17.50
N TYR A 96 -2.66 -43.32 -17.13
CA TYR A 96 -3.02 -42.10 -17.83
C TYR A 96 -1.81 -41.28 -18.26
N ASP A 97 -1.96 -40.62 -19.41
CA ASP A 97 -1.10 -39.51 -19.83
C ASP A 97 -1.94 -38.21 -19.79
N LEU A 98 -1.37 -37.15 -19.21
CA LEU A 98 -2.05 -35.89 -18.98
C LEU A 98 -1.61 -34.83 -20.00
N ALA A 99 -2.59 -34.25 -20.70
CA ALA A 99 -2.43 -33.01 -21.44
C ALA A 99 -3.14 -31.87 -20.68
N ALA A 100 -2.37 -30.96 -20.06
CA ALA A 100 -2.89 -29.82 -19.33
C ALA A 100 -2.34 -28.50 -19.88
N ASN A 101 -3.04 -27.39 -19.61
CA ASN A 101 -2.52 -26.06 -19.89
C ASN A 101 -1.28 -25.76 -19.02
N THR A 102 -0.37 -24.94 -19.55
CA THR A 102 0.87 -24.53 -18.87
C THR A 102 0.81 -23.08 -18.37
N SER A 103 -0.26 -22.36 -18.69
CA SER A 103 -0.50 -20.99 -18.24
C SER A 103 -1.96 -20.75 -17.87
N ALA A 104 -2.15 -19.83 -16.93
CA ALA A 104 -3.43 -19.25 -16.53
C ALA A 104 -3.27 -17.73 -16.31
N GLN A 105 -4.36 -17.03 -16.00
CA GLN A 105 -4.34 -15.61 -15.66
C GLN A 105 -5.02 -15.38 -14.31
N ALA A 106 -4.49 -14.44 -13.54
CA ALA A 106 -5.07 -13.95 -12.30
C ALA A 106 -4.57 -12.52 -12.00
N ASN A 107 -5.29 -11.81 -11.14
CA ASN A 107 -4.92 -10.48 -10.66
C ASN A 107 -4.08 -10.57 -9.37
N ILE A 108 -3.15 -9.64 -9.21
CA ILE A 108 -2.58 -9.28 -7.90
C ILE A 108 -3.10 -7.90 -7.54
N SER A 109 -4.06 -7.81 -6.63
CA SER A 109 -4.54 -6.53 -6.11
C SER A 109 -3.51 -5.91 -5.16
N LYS A 110 -3.44 -4.58 -5.12
CA LYS A 110 -2.58 -3.86 -4.19
C LYS A 110 -2.95 -4.18 -2.74
N LYS A 111 -1.94 -4.20 -1.86
CA LYS A 111 -2.16 -4.32 -0.42
C LYS A 111 -2.54 -2.97 0.17
N GLN A 112 -3.67 -2.91 0.87
CA GLN A 112 -4.06 -1.71 1.61
C GLN A 112 -3.14 -1.49 2.82
N ILE A 113 -2.64 -0.26 2.96
CA ILE A 113 -1.83 0.19 4.11
C ILE A 113 -2.32 1.54 4.60
N THR A 114 -1.95 1.89 5.83
CA THR A 114 -2.31 3.18 6.41
C THR A 114 -1.07 4.06 6.61
N GLY A 115 -1.24 5.35 6.38
CA GLY A 115 -0.27 6.39 6.74
C GLY A 115 -0.78 7.22 7.90
N SER A 116 0.04 7.37 8.93
CA SER A 116 -0.21 8.30 10.05
C SER A 116 0.63 9.54 9.82
N ILE A 117 -0.04 10.68 9.62
CA ILE A 117 0.61 11.99 9.44
C ILE A 117 0.33 12.83 10.68
N THR A 118 1.32 13.61 11.11
CA THR A 118 1.20 14.59 12.20
C THR A 118 1.75 15.93 11.73
N ALA A 119 1.19 17.03 12.20
CA ALA A 119 1.71 18.37 11.95
C ALA A 119 2.42 18.92 13.19
N GLN A 120 3.49 19.66 12.97
CA GLN A 120 4.22 20.33 14.04
C GLN A 120 3.64 21.72 14.30
N ASP A 121 3.64 22.11 15.57
CA ASP A 121 3.37 23.48 15.98
C ASP A 121 4.40 24.43 15.37
N LYS A 122 3.99 25.66 15.07
CA LYS A 122 4.90 26.71 14.57
C LYS A 122 4.66 28.04 15.27
N VAL A 123 5.65 28.92 15.17
CA VAL A 123 5.46 30.35 15.45
C VAL A 123 4.99 31.03 14.16
N TYR A 124 4.15 32.06 14.30
CA TYR A 124 3.66 32.86 13.19
C TYR A 124 4.83 33.36 12.33
N ASP A 125 4.82 32.96 11.06
CA ASP A 125 5.84 33.29 10.06
C ASP A 125 5.23 33.93 8.80
N GLY A 126 3.94 34.28 8.85
CA GLY A 126 3.22 34.88 7.73
C GLY A 126 2.79 33.89 6.64
N THR A 127 3.05 32.59 6.79
CA THR A 127 2.73 31.56 5.78
C THR A 127 1.78 30.49 6.31
N THR A 128 1.13 29.77 5.39
CA THR A 128 0.28 28.62 5.72
C THR A 128 1.02 27.28 5.70
N ASN A 129 2.30 27.26 5.35
CA ASN A 129 3.07 26.02 5.24
C ASN A 129 3.18 25.33 6.62
N ALA A 130 2.89 24.04 6.66
CA ALA A 130 3.06 23.21 7.86
C ALA A 130 4.23 22.25 7.68
N ILE A 131 5.00 22.05 8.74
CA ILE A 131 5.98 20.96 8.78
C ILE A 131 5.24 19.72 9.27
N VAL A 132 5.28 18.66 8.48
CA VAL A 132 4.60 17.39 8.79
C VAL A 132 5.61 16.25 8.90
N ASN A 133 5.28 15.29 9.74
CA ASN A 133 5.96 14.01 9.83
C ASN A 133 4.96 12.90 9.51
N GLY A 134 5.45 11.78 8.97
CA GLY A 134 4.60 10.67 8.58
C GLY A 134 5.24 9.31 8.87
N SER A 135 4.39 8.30 9.04
CA SER A 135 4.79 6.89 9.15
C SER A 135 3.82 5.99 8.39
N LEU A 136 4.28 4.82 7.95
CA LEU A 136 3.47 3.81 7.28
C LEU A 136 3.27 2.59 8.18
N ASN A 137 2.07 2.02 8.15
CA ASN A 137 1.73 0.78 8.84
C ASN A 137 1.19 -0.26 7.87
N GLY A 138 1.61 -1.52 8.04
CA GLY A 138 1.15 -2.65 7.22
C GLY A 138 2.06 -3.01 6.04
N LEU A 139 3.26 -2.43 5.96
CA LEU A 139 4.28 -2.82 5.00
C LEU A 139 4.76 -4.26 5.26
N ILE A 140 5.07 -4.97 4.17
CA ILE A 140 5.74 -6.26 4.22
C ILE A 140 7.23 -6.01 4.44
N THR A 141 7.83 -6.75 5.38
CA THR A 141 9.25 -6.62 5.71
C THR A 141 10.13 -6.83 4.47
N GLY A 142 11.04 -5.90 4.22
CA GLY A 142 11.97 -5.92 3.10
C GLY A 142 11.54 -5.09 1.88
N ASP A 143 10.26 -4.70 1.79
CA ASP A 143 9.80 -3.81 0.72
C ASP A 143 10.30 -2.37 0.94
N GLN A 144 10.69 -1.72 -0.17
CA GLN A 144 11.16 -0.33 -0.16
C GLN A 144 10.01 0.62 -0.51
N VAL A 145 9.38 1.17 0.52
CA VAL A 145 8.27 2.11 0.39
C VAL A 145 8.45 3.27 1.37
N ASN A 146 8.36 4.50 0.87
CA ASN A 146 8.45 5.74 1.62
C ASN A 146 7.13 6.52 1.53
N LEU A 147 6.81 7.27 2.57
CA LEU A 147 5.70 8.22 2.60
C LEU A 147 6.23 9.65 2.40
N ASN A 148 5.78 10.30 1.34
CA ASN A 148 6.00 11.73 1.15
C ASN A 148 4.76 12.46 1.66
N ALA A 149 4.86 13.03 2.86
CA ALA A 149 3.77 13.78 3.47
C ALA A 149 3.90 15.28 3.17
N GLN A 150 2.78 15.95 2.98
CA GLN A 150 2.69 17.40 2.82
C GLN A 150 1.57 17.94 3.71
N GLY A 151 1.67 19.21 4.12
CA GLY A 151 0.67 19.82 4.98
C GLY A 151 0.58 21.34 4.86
N GLN A 152 -0.63 21.86 5.05
CA GLN A 152 -0.91 23.29 5.02
C GLN A 152 -1.98 23.66 6.07
N PHE A 153 -1.71 24.67 6.88
CA PHE A 153 -2.71 25.29 7.74
C PHE A 153 -3.80 25.98 6.90
N ALA A 154 -5.05 25.97 7.38
CA ALA A 154 -6.16 26.62 6.69
C ALA A 154 -5.94 28.13 6.45
N ASP A 155 -5.25 28.79 7.38
CA ASP A 155 -4.84 30.18 7.29
C ASP A 155 -3.59 30.43 8.14
N LYS A 156 -2.91 31.56 7.93
CA LYS A 156 -1.65 31.91 8.59
C LYS A 156 -1.79 32.38 10.05
N ASN A 157 -3.00 32.70 10.53
CA ASN A 157 -3.18 33.43 11.78
C ASN A 157 -2.91 32.57 13.01
N ALA A 158 -2.31 33.17 14.04
CA ALA A 158 -2.02 32.50 15.29
C ALA A 158 -3.30 32.05 16.02
N ALA A 159 -3.39 30.76 16.31
CA ALA A 159 -4.45 30.13 17.10
C ALA A 159 -4.01 28.72 17.54
N SER A 160 -4.67 28.20 18.57
CA SER A 160 -4.50 26.81 19.00
C SER A 160 -5.40 25.85 18.22
N ASN A 161 -5.00 24.58 18.13
CA ASN A 161 -5.74 23.49 17.49
C ASN A 161 -6.25 23.83 16.08
N LYS A 162 -5.42 24.52 15.29
CA LYS A 162 -5.77 24.84 13.91
C LYS A 162 -5.73 23.60 13.06
N ASN A 163 -6.68 23.53 12.14
CA ASN A 163 -6.71 22.50 11.11
C ASN A 163 -5.51 22.64 10.16
N VAL A 164 -4.84 21.51 9.94
CA VAL A 164 -3.81 21.31 8.93
C VAL A 164 -4.33 20.28 7.94
N ASN A 165 -4.58 20.70 6.71
CA ASN A 165 -4.91 19.79 5.62
C ASN A 165 -3.63 19.05 5.24
N VAL A 166 -3.67 17.72 5.23
CA VAL A 166 -2.50 16.88 4.95
C VAL A 166 -2.80 15.90 3.83
N SER A 167 -1.76 15.59 3.08
CA SER A 167 -1.79 14.57 2.04
C SER A 167 -0.51 13.73 2.09
N GLY A 168 -0.59 12.53 1.56
CA GLY A 168 0.53 11.61 1.48
C GLY A 168 0.53 10.87 0.16
N ASN A 169 1.72 10.64 -0.40
CA ASN A 169 1.91 9.76 -1.55
C ASN A 169 3.07 8.79 -1.30
N LEU A 170 2.94 7.58 -1.82
CA LEU A 170 4.00 6.57 -1.73
C LEU A 170 5.08 6.80 -2.79
N SER A 171 6.32 6.47 -2.45
CA SER A 171 7.45 6.37 -3.39
C SER A 171 8.35 5.19 -3.02
N GLY A 172 9.27 4.80 -3.89
CA GLY A 172 10.12 3.61 -3.73
C GLY A 172 9.79 2.52 -4.74
N THR A 173 10.66 1.50 -4.83
CA THR A 173 10.57 0.45 -5.86
C THR A 173 9.33 -0.44 -5.70
N ASP A 174 8.85 -0.61 -4.46
CA ASP A 174 7.70 -1.47 -4.18
C ASP A 174 6.39 -0.67 -3.99
N ALA A 175 6.42 0.66 -4.11
CA ALA A 175 5.27 1.53 -3.81
C ALA A 175 4.02 1.20 -4.67
N GLY A 176 4.22 0.75 -5.91
CA GLY A 176 3.12 0.37 -6.81
C GLY A 176 2.31 -0.83 -6.34
N ASN A 177 2.82 -1.59 -5.37
CA ASN A 177 2.18 -2.78 -4.80
C ASN A 177 1.20 -2.45 -3.66
N TYR A 178 1.14 -1.18 -3.26
CA TYR A 178 0.38 -0.73 -2.11
C TYR A 178 -0.64 0.33 -2.50
N GLU A 179 -1.76 0.33 -1.77
CA GLU A 179 -2.78 1.36 -1.82
C GLU A 179 -2.79 2.05 -0.45
N LEU A 180 -2.65 3.38 -0.45
CA LEU A 180 -2.44 4.17 0.77
C LEU A 180 -3.74 4.81 1.22
N SER A 181 -4.09 4.61 2.49
CA SER A 181 -5.11 5.38 3.19
C SER A 181 -4.47 6.29 4.24
N THR A 182 -4.75 7.60 4.21
CA THR A 182 -4.32 8.57 5.22
C THR A 182 -5.50 9.40 5.72
N SER A 183 -5.37 9.98 6.91
CA SER A 183 -6.24 11.10 7.33
C SER A 183 -6.03 12.30 6.41
N GLY A 184 -7.10 13.01 6.03
CA GLY A 184 -6.99 14.24 5.23
C GLY A 184 -6.72 15.50 6.05
N GLN A 185 -6.85 15.42 7.38
CA GLN A 185 -6.71 16.57 8.27
C GLN A 185 -6.18 16.14 9.64
N VAL A 186 -5.32 16.99 10.21
CA VAL A 186 -4.81 16.90 11.59
C VAL A 186 -4.84 18.30 12.21
N THR A 187 -4.41 18.43 13.47
CA THR A 187 -4.35 19.72 14.16
C THR A 187 -2.93 20.06 14.61
N ALA A 188 -2.61 21.35 14.64
CA ALA A 188 -1.40 21.92 15.23
C ALA A 188 -1.65 23.38 15.63
N ASN A 189 -0.78 23.95 16.45
CA ASN A 189 -0.85 25.33 16.90
C ASN A 189 -0.01 26.26 16.01
N ILE A 190 -0.51 27.47 15.79
CA ILE A 190 0.32 28.62 15.38
C ILE A 190 0.41 29.57 16.57
N SER A 191 1.57 29.63 17.20
CA SER A 191 1.84 30.55 18.30
C SER A 191 2.12 31.97 17.79
N LYS A 192 1.74 32.98 18.58
CA LYS A 192 2.00 34.38 18.24
C LYS A 192 3.51 34.63 18.18
N LYS A 193 3.97 35.38 17.17
CA LYS A 193 5.35 35.89 17.12
C LYS A 193 5.49 37.03 18.12
N GLN A 194 6.52 36.97 18.96
CA GLN A 194 6.84 38.08 19.85
C GLN A 194 7.51 39.21 19.05
N ILE A 195 7.13 40.45 19.35
CA ILE A 195 7.74 41.66 18.80
C ILE A 195 8.16 42.57 19.95
N THR A 196 9.22 43.35 19.74
CA THR A 196 9.73 44.31 20.71
C THR A 196 9.45 45.74 20.28
N GLY A 197 9.42 46.65 21.24
CA GLY A 197 9.22 48.07 20.99
C GLY A 197 9.75 48.92 22.13
N VAL A 198 9.86 50.21 21.90
CA VAL A 198 10.34 51.20 22.86
C VAL A 198 9.27 52.28 23.04
N LEU A 199 9.01 52.65 24.29
CA LEU A 199 8.16 53.77 24.65
C LEU A 199 9.03 54.89 25.25
N THR A 200 8.78 56.12 24.83
CA THR A 200 9.44 57.32 25.36
C THR A 200 8.39 58.36 25.71
N ALA A 201 8.42 58.90 26.92
CA ALA A 201 7.57 60.02 27.32
C ALA A 201 8.30 61.33 27.05
N GLN A 202 7.59 62.33 26.54
CA GLN A 202 8.12 63.67 26.36
C GLN A 202 7.95 64.48 27.65
N ASP A 203 8.94 65.32 27.94
CA ASP A 203 8.80 66.37 28.94
C ASP A 203 7.65 67.32 28.54
N LYS A 204 6.98 67.89 29.55
CA LYS A 204 5.94 68.88 29.33
C LYS A 204 6.09 70.10 30.24
N VAL A 205 5.55 71.22 29.77
CA VAL A 205 5.31 72.40 30.60
C VAL A 205 4.02 72.19 31.39
N TYR A 206 3.98 72.67 32.64
CA TYR A 206 2.80 72.61 33.49
C TYR A 206 1.59 73.25 32.80
N ASP A 207 0.55 72.44 32.59
CA ASP A 207 -0.72 72.82 31.97
C ASP A 207 -1.92 72.51 32.88
N GLY A 208 -1.67 72.07 34.12
CA GLY A 208 -2.70 71.67 35.08
C GLY A 208 -3.35 70.30 34.79
N THR A 209 -2.90 69.56 33.78
CA THR A 209 -3.41 68.22 33.44
C THR A 209 -2.40 67.13 33.83
N THR A 210 -2.80 65.86 33.83
CA THR A 210 -1.87 64.71 33.97
C THR A 210 -1.52 64.06 32.64
N SER A 211 -2.09 64.51 31.52
CA SER A 211 -1.82 63.90 30.21
C SER A 211 -0.35 64.00 29.83
N ALA A 212 0.22 62.88 29.36
CA ALA A 212 1.58 62.80 28.83
C ALA A 212 1.56 62.48 27.34
N ILE A 213 2.51 63.05 26.60
CA ILE A 213 2.74 62.66 25.21
C ILE A 213 3.77 61.53 25.22
N VAL A 214 3.32 60.33 24.84
CA VAL A 214 4.18 59.15 24.75
C VAL A 214 4.36 58.79 23.28
N ASN A 215 5.61 58.66 22.85
CA ASN A 215 5.96 58.15 21.53
C ASN A 215 6.34 56.68 21.65
N GLY A 216 5.86 55.86 20.72
CA GLY A 216 6.17 54.44 20.65
C GLY A 216 6.79 54.08 19.30
N SER A 217 7.78 53.20 19.32
CA SER A 217 8.33 52.59 18.11
C SER A 217 8.41 51.08 18.28
N LEU A 218 8.20 50.35 17.18
CA LEU A 218 8.41 48.89 17.12
C LEU A 218 9.79 48.62 16.53
N ASN A 219 10.41 47.52 16.95
CA ASN A 219 11.54 46.97 16.22
C ASN A 219 11.03 46.40 14.89
N ALA A 220 11.28 47.12 13.80
CA ALA A 220 10.80 46.76 12.48
C ALA A 220 11.27 45.37 12.02
N SER A 221 12.40 44.88 12.54
CA SER A 221 12.94 43.55 12.20
C SER A 221 12.09 42.40 12.77
N ASP A 222 11.30 42.64 13.81
CA ASP A 222 10.44 41.62 14.41
C ASP A 222 9.14 41.44 13.61
N VAL A 223 8.66 42.51 12.96
CA VAL A 223 7.45 42.53 12.15
C VAL A 223 7.70 41.84 10.82
N ILE A 224 6.82 40.92 10.44
CA ILE A 224 6.93 40.19 9.18
C ILE A 224 6.62 41.12 8.02
N THR A 225 7.46 41.08 6.97
CA THR A 225 7.28 41.91 5.78
C THR A 225 5.87 41.75 5.19
N GLY A 226 5.21 42.88 4.97
CA GLY A 226 3.83 42.95 4.46
C GLY A 226 2.75 43.03 5.54
N ASP A 227 3.06 42.70 6.79
CA ASP A 227 2.12 42.90 7.89
C ASP A 227 2.13 44.37 8.35
N GLN A 228 0.94 44.91 8.62
CA GLN A 228 0.76 46.26 9.14
C GLN A 228 0.54 46.20 10.65
N VAL A 229 1.54 46.61 11.41
CA VAL A 229 1.50 46.64 12.88
C VAL A 229 1.91 48.03 13.35
N SER A 230 1.08 48.64 14.20
CA SER A 230 1.36 49.92 14.83
C SER A 230 1.26 49.80 16.35
N VAL A 231 1.98 50.68 17.04
CA VAL A 231 1.87 50.84 18.49
C VAL A 231 1.02 52.06 18.78
N GLY A 232 -0.08 51.87 19.50
CA GLY A 232 -0.84 52.96 20.10
C GLY A 232 -0.26 53.30 21.46
N THR A 233 -0.10 54.57 21.76
CA THR A 233 0.48 55.04 23.02
C THR A 233 -0.49 55.93 23.78
N THR A 234 -0.54 55.73 25.09
CA THR A 234 -1.19 56.64 26.05
C THR A 234 -0.26 56.78 27.24
N GLY A 235 -0.32 57.91 27.93
CA GLY A 235 0.46 58.12 29.13
C GLY A 235 -0.13 59.19 30.03
N GLN A 236 0.12 59.06 31.33
CA GLN A 236 -0.22 60.06 32.33
C GLN A 236 0.94 60.22 33.32
N PHE A 237 1.19 61.45 33.73
CA PHE A 237 2.01 61.76 34.90
C PHE A 237 1.26 61.33 36.17
N VAL A 238 1.99 60.94 37.21
CA VAL A 238 1.42 60.49 38.49
C VAL A 238 0.60 61.61 39.15
N ASP A 239 1.05 62.86 38.99
CA ASP A 239 0.31 64.05 39.37
C ASP A 239 0.50 65.19 38.35
N LYS A 240 -0.21 66.30 38.56
CA LYS A 240 -0.15 67.45 37.66
C LYS A 240 0.94 68.45 38.02
N ASN A 241 1.58 68.34 39.19
CA ASN A 241 2.41 69.38 39.78
C ASN A 241 3.80 69.42 39.13
N ALA A 242 4.38 70.62 39.02
CA ALA A 242 5.72 70.80 38.48
C ALA A 242 6.82 70.59 39.55
N GLY A 243 7.95 70.00 39.16
CA GLY A 243 9.17 69.96 39.98
C GLY A 243 9.24 68.82 41.01
N GLN A 244 8.48 67.75 40.82
CA GLN A 244 8.59 66.51 41.60
C GLN A 244 9.17 65.38 40.76
#